data_AF-A0A7C2IZE0-F1
#
_entry.id   AF-A0A7C2IZE0-F1
#
_cell.length_a   1.000
_cell.length_b   1.000
_cell.length_c   1.000
_cell.angle_alpha   90.00
_cell.angle_beta   90.00
_cell.angle_gamma   90.00
#
_symmetry.space_group_name_H-M   'P 1'
#
loop_
_entity.id
_entity.type
_entity.pdbx_description
1 polymer ?
#
loop_
_entity_poly.entity_id
_entity_poly.type
_entity_poly.pdbx_seq_one_letter_code
_entity_poly.pdbx_strand_id
1 'polypeptide(L)'
;MGRLKQFSEPGSLRAALSACIFLYRPEGVKALDYHYTWEFARHFDPLIGWLHRRGLFDFYIHIPVTTALAIVLFIWTFARVRRTGYPGSKKRLPRFFWHSIYFSVCWVATASFGVGLKTMIVEELDYQERKWFEPYLAPSHLYISSVAFAYIFLITRSKSSYYDLLPAFYIQVGLIAGSVVAFYRILYEDIEGAAGGALLMLFFAVCNYDLIRRVRRMLPASISAQSRVSA
;
A
#
# COMPACT_ATOMS: atom_id res chain seq x y z
N MET A 1 -26.52 -10.69 -49.09
CA MET A 1 -27.65 -11.31 -48.37
C MET A 1 -27.13 -12.49 -47.55
N GLY A 2 -26.86 -12.28 -46.26
CA GLY A 2 -26.48 -13.33 -45.30
C GLY A 2 -27.13 -13.00 -43.96
N ARG A 3 -27.99 -13.90 -43.47
CA ARG A 3 -28.91 -13.68 -42.36
C ARG A 3 -28.18 -13.58 -41.02
N LEU A 4 -28.53 -12.55 -40.24
CA LEU A 4 -28.38 -12.50 -38.80
C LEU A 4 -29.19 -13.64 -38.17
N LYS A 5 -28.54 -14.57 -37.46
CA LYS A 5 -29.22 -15.49 -36.54
C LYS A 5 -29.23 -14.84 -35.14
N GLN A 6 -30.45 -14.60 -34.65
CA GLN A 6 -30.77 -14.19 -33.29
C GLN A 6 -30.20 -15.20 -32.28
N PHE A 7 -29.47 -14.69 -31.29
CA PHE A 7 -29.24 -15.37 -30.02
C PHE A 7 -30.51 -15.30 -29.19
N SER A 8 -31.21 -16.43 -29.09
CA SER A 8 -32.29 -16.63 -28.13
C SER A 8 -32.01 -17.90 -27.33
N GLU A 9 -31.20 -17.78 -26.27
CA GLU A 9 -31.22 -18.77 -25.20
C GLU A 9 -31.08 -18.09 -23.82
N PRO A 10 -31.99 -18.34 -22.86
CA PRO A 10 -31.90 -17.86 -21.48
C PRO A 10 -30.86 -18.63 -20.64
N GLY A 11 -29.87 -19.26 -21.28
CA GLY A 11 -28.75 -19.95 -20.64
C GLY A 11 -27.49 -19.08 -20.47
N SER A 12 -27.40 -17.94 -21.16
CA SER A 12 -26.18 -17.13 -21.20
C SER A 12 -25.88 -16.40 -19.90
N LEU A 13 -26.89 -16.04 -19.10
CA LEU A 13 -26.67 -15.34 -17.82
C LEU A 13 -26.22 -16.31 -16.71
N ARG A 14 -26.73 -17.55 -16.69
CA ARG A 14 -26.24 -18.61 -15.79
C ARG A 14 -24.86 -19.10 -16.19
N ALA A 15 -24.58 -19.22 -17.49
CA ALA A 15 -23.24 -19.54 -17.99
C ALA A 15 -22.23 -18.40 -17.74
N ALA A 16 -22.63 -17.13 -17.88
CA ALA A 16 -21.80 -15.98 -17.55
C ALA A 16 -21.59 -15.83 -16.04
N LEU A 17 -22.61 -16.09 -15.21
CA LEU A 17 -22.46 -16.13 -13.75
C LEU A 17 -21.63 -17.33 -13.29
N SER A 18 -21.77 -18.49 -13.92
CA SER A 18 -20.88 -19.63 -13.68
C SER A 18 -19.46 -19.35 -14.16
N ALA A 19 -19.24 -18.61 -15.26
CA ALA A 19 -17.91 -18.21 -15.72
C ALA A 19 -17.28 -17.12 -14.84
N CYS A 20 -18.08 -16.27 -14.18
CA CYS A 20 -17.60 -15.35 -13.16
C CYS A 20 -17.36 -16.01 -11.79
N ILE A 21 -17.90 -17.21 -11.54
CA ILE A 21 -17.79 -17.95 -10.27
C ILE A 21 -16.81 -19.15 -10.38
N PHE A 22 -16.56 -19.67 -11.59
CA PHE A 22 -15.56 -20.71 -11.83
C PHE A 22 -14.24 -20.08 -12.25
N LEU A 23 -13.37 -19.94 -11.24
CA LEU A 23 -11.98 -20.37 -11.27
C LEU A 23 -11.47 -20.74 -12.67
N TYR A 24 -10.97 -19.76 -13.42
CA TYR A 24 -10.02 -20.04 -14.48
C TYR A 24 -8.71 -20.48 -13.81
N ARG A 25 -8.63 -21.77 -13.45
CA ARG A 25 -7.38 -22.42 -13.09
C ARG A 25 -6.81 -22.97 -14.39
N PRO A 26 -5.78 -22.35 -14.99
CA PRO A 26 -5.19 -22.90 -16.20
C PRO A 26 -4.73 -24.33 -15.93
N GLU A 27 -5.20 -25.27 -16.76
CA GLU A 27 -4.77 -26.66 -16.73
C GLU A 27 -3.26 -26.70 -17.02
N GLY A 28 -2.46 -27.11 -16.04
CA GLY A 28 -1.00 -27.14 -16.12
C GLY A 28 -0.27 -26.49 -14.93
N VAL A 29 -0.97 -25.78 -14.05
CA VAL A 29 -0.37 -25.29 -12.79
C VAL A 29 -0.22 -26.47 -11.83
N LYS A 30 1.00 -27.00 -11.71
CA LYS A 30 1.40 -27.89 -10.61
C LYS A 30 0.87 -27.29 -9.31
N ALA A 31 0.30 -28.11 -8.42
CA ALA A 31 -0.17 -27.65 -7.13
C ALA A 31 0.90 -26.74 -6.50
N LEU A 32 0.53 -25.50 -6.15
CA LEU A 32 1.39 -24.61 -5.38
C LEU A 32 1.76 -25.37 -4.10
N ASP A 33 3.03 -25.73 -3.95
CA ASP A 33 3.54 -26.32 -2.73
C ASP A 33 3.61 -25.21 -1.68
N TYR A 34 2.63 -25.21 -0.77
CA TYR A 34 2.58 -24.24 0.32
C TYR A 34 3.57 -24.67 1.40
N HIS A 35 4.55 -23.82 1.67
CA HIS A 35 5.45 -24.00 2.81
C HIS A 35 4.96 -23.14 3.99
N TYR A 36 4.78 -23.78 5.14
CA TYR A 36 4.42 -23.08 6.39
C TYR A 36 5.70 -22.79 7.16
N THR A 37 6.05 -21.51 7.29
CA THR A 37 7.25 -21.08 8.02
C THR A 37 7.17 -21.32 9.52
N TRP A 38 5.95 -21.28 10.09
CA TRP A 38 5.74 -21.37 11.53
C TRP A 38 4.78 -22.52 11.87
N GLU A 39 5.08 -23.28 12.94
CA GLU A 39 4.19 -24.33 13.44
C GLU A 39 2.78 -23.77 13.75
N PHE A 40 2.71 -22.53 14.23
CA PHE A 40 1.46 -21.81 14.48
C PHE A 40 0.57 -21.70 13.24
N ALA A 41 1.16 -21.53 12.05
CA ALA A 41 0.41 -21.38 10.81
C ALA A 41 -0.24 -22.68 10.34
N ARG A 42 0.33 -23.83 10.69
CA ARG A 42 -0.25 -25.15 10.37
C ARG A 42 -1.62 -25.35 11.01
N HIS A 43 -1.91 -24.67 12.13
CA HIS A 43 -3.23 -24.71 12.76
C HIS A 43 -4.30 -23.98 11.95
N PHE A 44 -3.91 -23.08 11.04
CA PHE A 44 -4.83 -22.34 10.18
C PHE A 44 -4.88 -22.89 8.74
N ASP A 45 -4.01 -23.83 8.36
CA ASP A 45 -3.99 -24.50 7.04
C ASP A 45 -5.35 -25.04 6.58
N PRO A 46 -6.18 -25.68 7.44
CA PRO A 46 -7.47 -26.21 6.98
C PRO A 46 -8.42 -25.15 6.42
N LEU A 47 -8.39 -23.93 6.99
CA LEU A 47 -9.28 -22.83 6.61
C LEU A 47 -8.59 -21.88 5.62
N ILE A 48 -7.42 -21.36 5.99
CA ILE A 48 -6.66 -20.41 5.19
C ILE A 48 -6.12 -21.08 3.92
N GLY A 49 -5.54 -22.27 4.04
CA GLY A 49 -5.06 -23.05 2.90
C GLY A 49 -6.19 -23.45 1.95
N TRP A 50 -7.40 -23.76 2.46
CA TRP A 50 -8.56 -24.02 1.61
C TRP A 50 -9.01 -22.77 0.83
N LEU A 51 -9.09 -21.61 1.51
CA LEU A 51 -9.46 -20.34 0.88
C LEU A 51 -8.43 -19.89 -0.16
N HIS A 52 -7.14 -20.11 0.11
CA HIS A 52 -6.04 -19.83 -0.81
C HIS A 52 -6.07 -20.72 -2.05
N ARG A 53 -6.20 -22.05 -1.88
CA ARG A 53 -6.29 -23.00 -2.99
C ARG A 53 -7.47 -22.72 -3.94
N ARG A 54 -8.50 -22.03 -3.45
CA ARG A 54 -9.68 -21.61 -4.22
C ARG A 54 -9.57 -20.20 -4.79
N GLY A 55 -8.45 -19.50 -4.61
CA GLY A 55 -8.28 -18.09 -5.05
C GLY A 55 -9.22 -17.11 -4.37
N LEU A 56 -9.86 -17.51 -3.26
CA LEU A 56 -10.87 -16.71 -2.58
C LEU A 56 -10.26 -15.76 -1.55
N PHE A 57 -9.12 -16.14 -0.97
CA PHE A 57 -8.55 -15.40 0.13
C PHE A 57 -8.16 -13.97 -0.25
N ASP A 58 -7.44 -13.77 -1.36
CA ASP A 58 -6.94 -12.44 -1.70
C ASP A 58 -8.06 -11.46 -2.04
N PHE A 59 -8.95 -11.83 -2.97
CA PHE A 59 -9.98 -10.94 -3.46
C PHE A 59 -11.16 -10.77 -2.50
N TYR A 60 -11.58 -11.83 -1.80
CA TYR A 60 -12.81 -11.81 -1.00
C TYR A 60 -12.56 -11.61 0.50
N ILE A 61 -11.33 -11.79 0.98
CA ILE A 61 -11.00 -11.68 2.41
C ILE A 61 -9.92 -10.62 2.63
N HIS A 62 -8.74 -10.78 2.04
CA HIS A 62 -7.61 -9.90 2.27
C HIS A 62 -7.89 -8.47 1.81
N ILE A 63 -8.32 -8.27 0.56
CA ILE A 63 -8.63 -6.93 0.04
C ILE A 63 -9.76 -6.28 0.84
N PRO A 64 -10.92 -6.91 1.08
CA PRO A 64 -11.99 -6.29 1.86
C PRO A 64 -11.60 -5.96 3.30
N VAL A 65 -10.87 -6.84 3.98
CA VAL A 65 -10.41 -6.60 5.36
C VAL A 65 -9.41 -5.46 5.42
N THR A 66 -8.40 -5.46 4.55
CA THR A 66 -7.41 -4.37 4.48
C THR A 66 -8.04 -3.04 4.08
N THR A 67 -9.06 -3.07 3.21
CA THR A 67 -9.89 -1.91 2.85
C THR A 67 -10.64 -1.36 4.04
N ALA A 68 -11.35 -2.22 4.77
CA ALA A 68 -12.15 -1.80 5.92
C ALA A 68 -11.25 -1.17 7.00
N LEU A 69 -10.10 -1.78 7.28
CA LEU A 69 -9.09 -1.22 8.19
C LEU A 69 -8.54 0.12 7.69
N ALA A 70 -8.25 0.25 6.39
CA ALA A 70 -7.79 1.50 5.79
C ALA A 70 -8.83 2.62 5.94
N ILE A 71 -10.12 2.31 5.73
CA ILE A 71 -11.23 3.27 5.91
C ILE A 71 -11.30 3.73 7.37
N VAL A 72 -11.26 2.81 8.33
CA VAL A 72 -11.29 3.14 9.77
C VAL A 72 -10.12 4.04 10.14
N LEU A 73 -8.90 3.67 9.72
CA LEU A 73 -7.68 4.45 9.95
C LEU A 73 -7.76 5.83 9.28
N PHE A 74 -8.33 5.91 8.08
CA PHE A 74 -8.52 7.16 7.36
C PHE A 74 -9.54 8.07 8.04
N ILE A 75 -10.67 7.55 8.53
CA ILE A 75 -11.66 8.34 9.28
C ILE A 75 -11.00 8.95 10.53
N TRP A 76 -10.23 8.15 11.26
CA TRP A 76 -9.47 8.63 12.43
C TRP A 76 -8.45 9.72 12.04
N THR A 77 -7.69 9.49 10.98
CA THR A 77 -6.69 10.43 10.45
C THR A 77 -7.34 11.74 9.99
N PHE A 78 -8.43 11.64 9.24
CA PHE A 78 -9.19 12.79 8.73
C PHE A 78 -9.73 13.66 9.87
N ALA A 79 -10.32 13.04 10.90
CA ALA A 79 -10.83 13.75 12.06
C ALA A 79 -9.72 14.52 12.80
N ARG A 80 -8.50 13.97 12.85
CA ARG A 80 -7.33 14.63 13.45
C ARG A 80 -6.79 15.75 12.58
N VAL A 81 -6.54 15.48 11.30
CA VAL A 81 -6.02 16.45 10.31
C VAL A 81 -6.95 17.68 10.20
N ARG A 82 -8.27 17.49 10.22
CA ARG A 82 -9.22 18.61 10.18
C ARG A 82 -9.05 19.58 11.37
N ARG A 83 -8.65 19.08 12.54
CA ARG A 83 -8.40 19.92 13.74
C ARG A 83 -7.11 20.73 13.63
N THR A 84 -6.17 20.31 12.80
CA THR A 84 -4.87 21.01 12.64
C THR A 84 -4.92 22.13 11.61
N GLY A 85 -6.02 22.24 10.85
CA GLY A 85 -6.14 23.23 9.77
C GLY A 85 -5.20 22.96 8.59
N TYR A 86 -4.57 21.78 8.54
CA TYR A 86 -3.71 21.33 7.45
C TYR A 86 -4.49 20.40 6.50
N PRO A 87 -4.23 20.43 5.19
CA PRO A 87 -3.49 21.43 4.44
C PRO A 87 -4.36 22.70 4.35
N GLY A 88 -3.82 23.87 4.70
CA GLY A 88 -4.55 25.15 4.83
C GLY A 88 -5.19 25.73 3.56
N SER A 89 -5.47 24.90 2.55
CA SER A 89 -6.18 25.29 1.34
C SER A 89 -7.68 25.48 1.62
N LYS A 90 -8.18 26.67 1.26
CA LYS A 90 -9.62 26.97 1.22
C LYS A 90 -10.32 26.34 0.00
N LYS A 91 -9.58 26.00 -1.06
CA LYS A 91 -10.12 25.45 -2.31
C LYS A 91 -10.46 23.96 -2.18
N ARG A 92 -11.59 23.54 -2.75
CA ARG A 92 -12.12 22.15 -2.69
C ARG A 92 -11.21 21.13 -3.36
N LEU A 93 -10.71 21.43 -4.57
CA LEU A 93 -9.93 20.48 -5.37
C LEU A 93 -8.58 20.09 -4.73
N PRO A 94 -7.72 21.02 -4.29
CA PRO A 94 -6.49 20.66 -3.59
C PRO A 94 -6.75 19.89 -2.29
N ARG A 95 -7.83 20.22 -1.58
CA ARG A 95 -8.22 19.52 -0.35
C ARG A 95 -8.59 18.07 -0.63
N PHE A 96 -9.40 17.83 -1.67
CA PHE A 96 -9.74 16.47 -2.11
C PHE A 96 -8.48 15.69 -2.48
N PHE A 97 -7.58 16.28 -3.27
CA PHE A 97 -6.31 15.65 -3.65
C PHE A 97 -5.49 15.21 -2.42
N TRP A 98 -5.31 16.08 -1.43
CA TRP A 98 -4.60 15.72 -0.20
C TRP A 98 -5.29 14.62 0.60
N HIS A 99 -6.62 14.62 0.66
CA HIS A 99 -7.37 13.55 1.31
C HIS A 99 -7.20 12.21 0.60
N SER A 100 -7.17 12.20 -0.74
CA SER A 100 -6.87 10.99 -1.51
C SER A 100 -5.48 10.46 -1.20
N ILE A 101 -4.47 11.33 -1.13
CA ILE A 101 -3.10 10.93 -0.72
C ILE A 101 -3.10 10.34 0.70
N TYR A 102 -3.78 10.96 1.66
CA TYR A 102 -3.83 10.42 3.02
C TYR A 102 -4.57 9.09 3.11
N PHE A 103 -5.62 8.90 2.31
CA PHE A 103 -6.28 7.61 2.18
C PHE A 103 -5.33 6.57 1.60
N SER A 104 -4.58 6.90 0.54
CA SER A 104 -3.55 6.01 -0.03
C SER A 104 -2.48 5.62 0.99
N VAL A 105 -2.01 6.54 1.84
CA VAL A 105 -1.06 6.20 2.91
C VAL A 105 -1.70 5.25 3.95
N CYS A 106 -2.96 5.48 4.34
CA CYS A 106 -3.68 4.58 5.25
C CYS A 106 -3.82 3.18 4.65
N TRP A 107 -4.13 3.11 3.35
CA TRP A 107 -4.20 1.87 2.60
C TRP A 107 -2.86 1.15 2.56
N VAL A 108 -1.77 1.85 2.22
CA VAL A 108 -0.42 1.26 2.21
C VAL A 108 -0.06 0.73 3.59
N ALA A 109 -0.36 1.48 4.66
CA ALA A 109 -0.08 1.03 6.03
C ALA A 109 -0.77 -0.30 6.35
N THR A 110 -2.07 -0.43 6.08
CA THR A 110 -2.85 -1.63 6.42
C THR A 110 -2.61 -2.79 5.44
N ALA A 111 -2.47 -2.52 4.16
CA ALA A 111 -2.19 -3.53 3.14
C ALA A 111 -0.80 -4.14 3.35
N SER A 112 0.24 -3.31 3.52
CA SER A 112 1.59 -3.82 3.80
C SER A 112 1.66 -4.54 5.15
N PHE A 113 0.93 -4.08 6.17
CA PHE A 113 0.83 -4.83 7.44
C PHE A 113 0.19 -6.21 7.23
N GLY A 114 -0.93 -6.25 6.50
CA GLY A 114 -1.64 -7.48 6.18
C GLY A 114 -0.79 -8.46 5.38
N VAL A 115 -0.06 -7.97 4.36
CA VAL A 115 0.87 -8.80 3.59
C VAL A 115 2.02 -9.29 4.47
N GLY A 116 2.59 -8.43 5.33
CA GLY A 116 3.62 -8.83 6.29
C GLY A 116 3.16 -9.98 7.18
N LEU A 117 1.98 -9.85 7.81
CA LEU A 117 1.39 -10.93 8.61
C LEU A 117 1.10 -12.18 7.78
N LYS A 118 0.55 -12.01 6.58
CA LYS A 118 0.27 -13.11 5.66
C LYS A 118 1.55 -13.89 5.35
N THR A 119 2.64 -13.21 4.99
CA THR A 119 3.95 -13.83 4.71
C THR A 119 4.61 -14.47 5.94
N MET A 120 4.24 -14.07 7.16
CA MET A 120 4.66 -14.77 8.39
C MET A 120 3.85 -16.03 8.67
N ILE A 121 2.63 -16.14 8.12
CA ILE A 121 1.74 -17.28 8.36
C ILE A 121 1.88 -18.28 7.20
N VAL A 122 1.71 -17.82 5.95
CA VAL A 122 1.77 -18.63 4.75
C VAL A 122 2.92 -18.11 3.89
N GLU A 123 3.95 -18.93 3.61
CA GLU A 123 4.87 -18.61 2.51
C GLU A 123 4.12 -18.86 1.20
N GLU A 124 3.41 -17.85 0.74
CA GLU A 124 2.93 -17.81 -0.65
C GLU A 124 4.08 -17.38 -1.52
N LEU A 125 4.89 -18.34 -1.92
CA LEU A 125 5.75 -18.18 -3.05
C LEU A 125 5.13 -18.92 -4.22
N ASP A 126 4.81 -18.18 -5.28
CA ASP A 126 4.60 -18.75 -6.62
C ASP A 126 5.89 -19.37 -7.20
N TYR A 127 6.98 -19.36 -6.43
CA TYR A 127 8.25 -19.93 -6.83
C TYR A 127 8.32 -21.40 -6.43
N GLN A 128 8.62 -22.27 -7.41
CA GLN A 128 8.92 -23.68 -7.17
C GLN A 128 10.23 -23.89 -6.38
N GLU A 129 11.03 -22.84 -6.20
CA GLU A 129 12.31 -22.88 -5.51
C GLU A 129 12.42 -21.72 -4.52
N ARG A 130 12.98 -21.99 -3.34
CA ARG A 130 13.28 -20.96 -2.34
C ARG A 130 14.16 -19.87 -2.93
N LYS A 131 13.74 -18.62 -2.77
CA LYS A 131 14.50 -17.46 -3.21
C LYS A 131 15.30 -16.92 -2.03
N TRP A 132 16.52 -16.45 -2.28
CA TRP A 132 17.40 -15.90 -1.25
C TRP A 132 16.77 -14.73 -0.48
N PHE A 133 15.79 -14.03 -1.07
CA PHE A 133 15.12 -12.89 -0.46
C PHE A 133 13.87 -13.25 0.37
N GLU A 134 13.43 -14.51 0.34
CA GLU A 134 12.22 -15.01 1.02
C GLU A 134 12.17 -14.65 2.52
N PRO A 135 13.25 -14.81 3.32
CA PRO A 135 13.22 -14.43 4.73
C PRO A 135 13.01 -12.94 4.99
N TYR A 136 13.24 -12.09 3.99
CA TYR A 136 13.13 -10.64 4.11
C TYR A 136 11.75 -10.12 3.71
N LEU A 137 10.88 -10.94 3.10
CA LEU A 137 9.56 -10.51 2.63
C LEU A 137 8.69 -9.94 3.75
N ALA A 138 8.52 -10.69 4.85
CA ALA A 138 7.75 -10.22 6.00
C ALA A 138 8.37 -8.95 6.64
N PRO A 139 9.67 -8.92 6.99
CA PRO A 139 10.33 -7.71 7.48
C PRO A 139 10.19 -6.49 6.56
N SER A 140 10.30 -6.67 5.24
CA SER A 140 10.16 -5.57 4.28
C SER A 140 8.76 -4.97 4.27
N HIS A 141 7.71 -5.81 4.31
CA HIS A 141 6.33 -5.32 4.36
C HIS A 141 5.99 -4.65 5.70
N LEU A 142 6.50 -5.18 6.81
CA LEU A 142 6.37 -4.55 8.12
C LEU A 142 7.11 -3.20 8.18
N TYR A 143 8.27 -3.10 7.53
CA TYR A 143 9.01 -1.83 7.40
C TYR A 143 8.25 -0.79 6.56
N ILE A 144 7.64 -1.19 5.44
CA ILE A 144 6.79 -0.28 4.65
C ILE A 144 5.61 0.21 5.49
N SER A 145 4.97 -0.70 6.22
CA SER A 145 3.87 -0.37 7.11
C SER A 145 4.28 0.60 8.22
N SER A 146 5.43 0.38 8.88
CA SER A 146 5.92 1.26 9.94
C SER A 146 6.28 2.65 9.41
N VAL A 147 6.84 2.77 8.20
CA VAL A 147 7.08 4.07 7.54
C VAL A 147 5.76 4.79 7.27
N ALA A 148 4.75 4.08 6.77
CA ALA A 148 3.43 4.65 6.53
C ALA A 148 2.73 5.10 7.83
N PHE A 149 2.83 4.31 8.91
CA PHE A 149 2.34 4.71 10.23
C PHE A 149 3.10 5.91 10.81
N ALA A 150 4.42 6.00 10.62
CA ALA A 150 5.19 7.18 11.01
C ALA A 150 4.72 8.43 10.24
N TYR A 151 4.40 8.28 8.96
CA TYR A 151 3.82 9.36 8.16
C TYR A 151 2.44 9.77 8.68
N ILE A 152 1.56 8.81 8.97
CA ILE A 152 0.24 9.06 9.56
C ILE A 152 0.36 9.77 10.91
N PHE A 153 1.32 9.35 11.74
CA PHE A 153 1.63 10.01 13.00
C PHE A 153 2.00 11.48 12.79
N LEU A 154 2.92 11.77 11.86
CA LEU A 154 3.31 13.16 11.55
C LEU A 154 2.15 14.00 11.02
N ILE A 155 1.27 13.46 10.17
CA ILE A 155 0.17 14.24 9.60
C ILE A 155 -0.93 14.55 10.63
N THR A 156 -1.11 13.70 11.63
CA THR A 156 -2.15 13.84 12.66
C THR A 156 -1.73 14.71 13.84
N ARG A 157 -0.45 15.06 13.96
CA ARG A 157 0.04 15.98 14.98
C ARG A 157 -0.41 17.42 14.74
N SER A 158 -0.92 18.06 15.79
CA SER A 158 -1.39 19.46 15.77
C SER A 158 -0.28 20.49 15.96
N LYS A 159 0.76 20.15 16.73
CA LYS A 159 1.92 21.00 16.97
C LYS A 159 3.17 20.29 16.47
N SER A 160 3.89 20.95 15.59
CA SER A 160 5.23 20.57 15.15
C SER A 160 6.22 20.76 16.30
N SER A 161 6.98 19.72 16.60
CA SER A 161 8.06 19.73 17.59
C SER A 161 9.39 19.39 16.93
N TYR A 162 10.50 19.81 17.53
CA TYR A 162 11.84 19.39 17.10
C TYR A 162 11.99 17.86 17.10
N TYR A 163 11.34 17.17 18.05
CA TYR A 163 11.34 15.70 18.10
C TYR A 163 10.65 15.02 16.90
N ASP A 164 9.84 15.76 16.14
CA ASP A 164 9.21 15.24 14.92
C ASP A 164 10.21 15.12 13.74
N LEU A 165 11.46 15.60 13.90
CA LEU A 165 12.53 15.39 12.94
C LEU A 165 12.98 13.93 12.85
N LEU A 166 12.93 13.18 13.96
CA LEU A 166 13.31 11.76 13.96
C LEU A 166 12.38 10.91 13.08
N PRO A 167 11.04 10.93 13.27
CA PRO A 167 10.13 10.23 12.35
C PRO A 167 10.21 10.81 10.92
N ALA A 168 10.50 12.10 10.75
CA ALA A 168 10.68 12.66 9.41
C ALA A 168 11.92 12.07 8.70
N PHE A 169 13.04 11.93 9.40
CA PHE A 169 14.23 11.26 8.88
C PHE A 169 13.94 9.79 8.55
N TYR A 170 13.25 9.08 9.46
CA TYR A 170 12.85 7.69 9.24
C TYR A 170 11.99 7.52 7.97
N ILE A 171 11.02 8.41 7.76
CA ILE A 171 10.20 8.44 6.55
C ILE A 171 11.06 8.73 5.32
N GLN A 172 12.02 9.66 5.41
CA GLN A 172 12.90 10.00 4.29
C GLN A 172 13.69 8.78 3.81
N VAL A 173 14.21 7.97 4.72
CA VAL A 173 14.89 6.71 4.37
C VAL A 173 13.93 5.78 3.63
N GLY A 174 12.70 5.62 4.12
CA GLY A 174 11.68 4.83 3.45
C GLY A 174 11.31 5.34 2.05
N LEU A 175 11.18 6.67 1.88
CA LEU A 175 10.88 7.29 0.59
C LEU A 175 12.03 7.11 -0.41
N ILE A 176 13.29 7.22 0.02
CA ILE A 176 14.45 6.96 -0.83
C ILE A 176 14.47 5.50 -1.28
N ALA A 177 14.33 4.56 -0.33
CA ALA A 177 14.29 3.13 -0.65
C ALA A 177 13.16 2.80 -1.63
N GLY A 178 11.94 3.32 -1.38
CA GLY A 178 10.80 3.16 -2.28
C GLY A 178 11.06 3.77 -3.67
N SER A 179 11.70 4.93 -3.74
CA SER A 179 12.04 5.59 -5.00
C SER A 179 13.05 4.77 -5.83
N VAL A 180 14.04 4.15 -5.18
CA VAL A 180 14.99 3.25 -5.85
C VAL A 180 14.26 2.04 -6.44
N VAL A 181 13.33 1.42 -5.68
CA VAL A 181 12.52 0.31 -6.18
C VAL A 181 11.65 0.76 -7.36
N ALA A 182 10.95 1.89 -7.23
CA ALA A 182 10.09 2.39 -8.30
C ALA A 182 10.88 2.72 -9.57
N PHE A 183 12.09 3.28 -9.43
CA PHE A 183 13.00 3.54 -10.55
C PHE A 183 13.49 2.24 -11.20
N TYR A 184 13.82 1.22 -10.40
CA TYR A 184 14.16 -0.10 -10.92
C TYR A 184 13.01 -0.68 -11.76
N ARG A 185 11.77 -0.60 -11.28
CA ARG A 185 10.60 -1.08 -12.03
C ARG A 185 10.44 -0.38 -13.39
N ILE A 186 10.67 0.94 -13.44
CA ILE A 186 10.62 1.71 -14.69
C ILE A 186 11.66 1.24 -15.71
N LEU A 187 12.86 0.88 -15.24
CA LEU A 187 13.97 0.52 -16.13
C LEU A 187 13.96 -0.95 -16.58
N TYR A 188 13.45 -1.85 -15.73
CA TYR A 188 13.69 -3.28 -15.87
C TYR A 188 12.43 -4.15 -15.96
N GLU A 189 11.24 -3.62 -15.66
CA GLU A 189 9.98 -4.36 -15.84
C GLU A 189 9.34 -4.07 -17.21
N ASP A 190 8.28 -4.81 -17.52
CA ASP A 190 7.45 -4.60 -18.71
C ASP A 190 6.63 -3.30 -18.62
N ILE A 191 5.78 -3.04 -19.62
CA ILE A 191 5.01 -1.78 -19.71
C ILE A 191 4.12 -1.59 -18.47
N GLU A 192 3.50 -2.65 -17.96
CA GLU A 192 2.63 -2.58 -16.79
C GLU A 192 3.44 -2.29 -15.52
N GLY A 193 4.55 -3.00 -15.33
CA GLY A 193 5.48 -2.78 -14.23
C GLY A 193 6.09 -1.37 -14.24
N ALA A 194 6.51 -0.89 -15.41
CA ALA A 194 7.05 0.45 -15.58
C ALA A 194 6.02 1.55 -15.31
N ALA A 195 4.77 1.38 -15.75
CA ALA A 195 3.67 2.28 -15.43
C ALA A 195 3.40 2.32 -13.91
N GLY A 196 3.40 1.15 -13.26
CA GLY A 196 3.31 1.04 -11.80
C GLY A 196 4.46 1.77 -11.09
N GLY A 197 5.70 1.60 -11.57
CA GLY A 197 6.87 2.31 -11.08
C GLY A 197 6.76 3.83 -11.21
N ALA A 198 6.28 4.32 -12.36
CA ALA A 198 6.06 5.75 -12.58
C ALA A 198 5.02 6.35 -11.61
N LEU A 199 3.91 5.63 -11.39
CA LEU A 199 2.88 6.03 -10.43
C LEU A 199 3.42 6.08 -8.99
N LEU A 200 4.21 5.07 -8.59
CA LEU A 200 4.88 5.05 -7.29
C LEU A 200 5.86 6.22 -7.15
N MET A 201 6.61 6.55 -8.20
CA MET A 201 7.52 7.69 -8.17
C MET A 201 6.79 9.02 -7.96
N LEU A 202 5.68 9.23 -8.66
CA LEU A 202 4.85 10.40 -8.45
C LEU A 202 4.30 10.45 -7.02
N PHE A 203 3.82 9.32 -6.51
CA PHE A 203 3.31 9.21 -5.14
C PHE A 203 4.39 9.55 -4.10
N PHE A 204 5.61 9.02 -4.24
CA PHE A 204 6.73 9.33 -3.34
C PHE A 204 7.16 10.79 -3.46
N ALA A 205 7.16 11.38 -4.65
CA ALA A 205 7.45 12.80 -4.84
C ALA A 205 6.45 13.70 -4.11
N VAL A 206 5.15 13.36 -4.16
CA VAL A 206 4.09 14.08 -3.43
C VAL A 206 4.26 13.93 -1.91
N CYS A 207 4.56 12.72 -1.43
CA CYS A 207 4.80 12.48 -0.01
C CYS A 207 6.04 13.24 0.49
N ASN A 208 7.12 13.24 -0.29
CA ASN A 208 8.36 13.96 0.00
C ASN A 208 8.14 15.48 0.03
N TYR A 209 7.35 16.02 -0.91
CA TYR A 209 6.97 17.43 -0.91
C TYR A 209 6.20 17.82 0.36
N ASP A 210 5.23 17.00 0.80
CA ASP A 210 4.50 17.24 2.05
C ASP A 210 5.43 17.17 3.27
N LEU A 211 6.36 16.20 3.29
CA LEU A 211 7.33 16.02 4.36
C LEU A 211 8.26 17.24 4.47
N ILE A 212 8.83 17.71 3.36
CA ILE A 212 9.67 18.92 3.32
C ILE A 212 8.89 20.13 3.83
N ARG A 213 7.62 20.28 3.41
CA ARG A 213 6.77 21.38 3.87
C ARG A 213 6.56 21.35 5.39
N ARG A 214 6.51 20.16 6.00
CA ARG A 214 6.37 19.98 7.45
C ARG A 214 7.68 20.24 8.19
N VAL A 215 8.79 19.67 7.70
CA VAL A 215 10.13 19.88 8.30
C VAL A 215 10.50 21.35 8.31
N ARG A 216 10.22 22.09 7.23
CA ARG A 216 10.43 23.56 7.18
C ARG A 216 9.67 24.34 8.27
N ARG A 217 8.55 23.81 8.78
CA ARG A 217 7.80 24.41 9.90
C ARG A 217 8.34 24.01 11.27
N MET A 218 9.07 22.89 11.34
CA MET A 218 9.68 22.37 12.58
C MET A 218 11.02 23.05 12.87
N LEU A 219 11.73 23.48 11.83
CA LEU A 219 12.98 24.22 11.99
C LEU A 219 12.68 25.66 12.45
N PRO A 220 13.21 26.10 13.60
CA PRO A 220 13.06 27.49 14.02
C PRO A 220 13.66 28.43 12.97
N ALA A 221 13.03 29.58 12.74
CA ALA A 221 13.53 30.65 11.87
C ALA A 221 14.78 31.36 12.46
N SER A 222 15.62 30.66 13.21
CA SER A 222 16.65 31.23 14.08
C SER A 222 18.03 31.38 13.41
N ILE A 223 18.12 31.39 12.08
CA ILE A 223 19.38 31.72 11.37
C ILE A 223 19.31 33.09 10.66
N SER A 224 18.16 33.76 10.61
CA SER A 224 18.04 35.05 9.93
C SER A 224 17.62 36.18 10.86
N ALA A 225 18.56 36.72 11.66
CA ALA A 225 18.56 38.15 12.05
C ALA A 225 19.78 38.54 12.88
N GLN A 226 20.32 37.66 13.73
CA GLN A 226 21.29 38.09 14.74
C GLN A 226 22.75 38.16 14.25
N SER A 227 23.06 37.63 13.07
CA SER A 227 24.40 37.77 12.45
C SER A 227 24.50 38.92 11.44
N ARG A 228 23.45 39.73 11.26
CA ARG A 228 23.47 40.93 10.38
C ARG A 228 23.68 42.25 11.11
N VAL A 229 23.95 42.22 12.41
CA VAL A 229 24.15 43.44 13.25
C VAL A 229 25.59 43.53 13.77
N SER A 230 26.49 42.64 13.36
CA SER A 230 27.89 42.65 13.82
C SER A 230 28.90 42.39 12.69
N ALA A 231 28.62 42.86 11.48
CA ALA A 231 29.57 42.95 10.38
C ALA A 231 29.51 44.35 9.76
#